data_AF-A0A1G7U7G1-F1
#
_entry.id   AF-A0A1G7U7G1-F1
#
_cell.length_a   1.000
_cell.length_b   1.000
_cell.length_c   1.000
_cell.angle_alpha   90.00
_cell.angle_beta   90.00
_cell.angle_gamma   90.00
#
_symmetry.space_group_name_H-M   'P 1'
#
loop_
_entity.id
_entity.type
_entity.pdbx_description
1 polymer ?
#
loop_
_entity_poly.entity_id
_entity_poly.type
_entity_poly.pdbx_seq_one_letter_code
_entity_poly.pdbx_strand_id
1 'polypeptide(L)'
;MRLPAPRGHMSSALISALRTPPPARPALLVSAGTRDVHADDDLQLTLWICYELRMRGFDDVADGWQDHPALAQFHTALEQRWETGLRALPEVTAPAVLTEEGLAELRRHHAFWRPRREMRSALRDIHGDAYGSRSARTHSVLFTVTLRDLDPAVGVDEVPGPTLALANALSLFGFHQRLVGALVGFLTAVDTIGGDPFAQLLPVQCPPDDVRLGFTVCHELHARLTQHVGASLQAGRTSLRGRWLASHGRINVGC
;
A
#
# COMPACT_ATOMS: atom_id res chain seq x y z
N MET A 1 20.36 -2.64 -1.46
CA MET A 1 19.48 -3.68 -2.07
C MET A 1 19.64 -3.61 -3.57
N ARG A 2 19.64 -4.74 -4.30
CA ARG A 2 19.67 -4.75 -5.77
C ARG A 2 18.26 -4.70 -6.37
N LEU A 3 18.16 -4.24 -7.61
CA LEU A 3 16.94 -4.25 -8.39
C LEU A 3 16.38 -5.67 -8.53
N PRO A 4 15.05 -5.85 -8.41
CA PRO A 4 14.43 -7.17 -8.47
C PRO A 4 14.35 -7.75 -9.88
N ALA A 5 13.92 -9.00 -9.99
CA ALA A 5 13.56 -9.62 -11.26
C ALA A 5 12.28 -8.97 -11.83
N PRO A 6 12.25 -8.64 -13.15
CA PRO A 6 11.08 -8.02 -13.76
C PRO A 6 9.89 -8.99 -13.80
N ARG A 7 8.67 -8.43 -13.75
CA ARG A 7 7.39 -9.16 -13.81
C ARG A 7 6.59 -8.89 -15.09
N GLY A 8 7.08 -8.01 -15.95
CA GLY A 8 6.49 -7.72 -17.25
C GLY A 8 7.30 -6.67 -18.01
N HIS A 9 6.70 -6.13 -19.07
CA HIS A 9 7.39 -5.22 -19.98
C HIS A 9 7.79 -3.90 -19.32
N MET A 10 6.96 -3.39 -18.41
CA MET A 10 7.19 -2.10 -17.77
C MET A 10 8.33 -2.17 -16.75
N SER A 11 8.29 -3.16 -15.85
CA SER A 11 9.39 -3.41 -14.91
C SER A 11 10.68 -3.79 -15.65
N SER A 12 10.60 -4.60 -16.72
CA SER A 12 11.78 -4.93 -17.53
C SER A 12 12.42 -3.70 -18.16
N ALA A 13 11.63 -2.81 -18.76
CA ALA A 13 12.12 -1.59 -19.38
C ALA A 13 12.72 -0.63 -18.35
N LEU A 14 12.03 -0.44 -17.21
CA LEU A 14 12.53 0.40 -16.12
C LEU A 14 13.86 -0.13 -15.56
N ILE A 15 13.93 -1.41 -15.19
CA ILE A 15 15.13 -2.03 -14.63
C ILE A 15 16.31 -1.94 -15.60
N SER A 16 16.07 -2.19 -16.91
CA SER A 16 17.10 -2.06 -17.92
C SER A 16 17.61 -0.62 -18.05
N ALA A 17 16.72 0.38 -18.00
CA ALA A 17 17.10 1.78 -18.10
C ALA A 17 17.91 2.24 -16.88
N LEU A 18 17.48 1.84 -15.68
CA LEU A 18 18.09 2.24 -14.41
C LEU A 18 19.54 1.76 -14.23
N ARG A 19 19.94 0.66 -14.89
CA ARG A 19 21.30 0.11 -14.82
C ARG A 19 22.34 0.87 -15.63
N THR A 20 21.90 1.81 -16.46
CA THR A 20 22.77 2.65 -17.30
C THR A 20 22.56 4.12 -16.95
N PRO A 21 23.57 4.99 -17.06
CA PRO A 21 23.38 6.42 -16.86
C PRO A 21 22.22 6.96 -17.71
N PRO A 22 21.36 7.85 -17.17
CA PRO A 22 20.19 8.31 -17.90
C PRO A 22 20.59 9.06 -19.18
N PRO A 23 20.06 8.69 -20.35
CA PRO A 23 20.22 9.51 -21.55
C PRO A 23 19.43 10.82 -21.41
N ALA A 24 19.71 11.82 -22.25
CA ALA A 24 19.01 13.10 -22.20
C ALA A 24 17.48 13.00 -22.34
N ARG A 25 16.98 11.94 -23.01
CA ARG A 25 15.55 11.64 -23.17
C ARG A 25 15.31 10.13 -23.05
N PRO A 26 15.14 9.60 -21.84
CA PRO A 26 14.86 8.19 -21.64
C PRO A 26 13.42 7.85 -22.05
N ALA A 27 13.24 6.72 -22.71
CA ALA A 27 11.95 6.24 -23.17
C ALA A 27 11.26 5.36 -22.10
N LEU A 28 10.88 5.97 -20.97
CA LEU A 28 10.07 5.29 -19.96
C LEU A 28 8.58 5.43 -20.32
N LEU A 29 7.90 4.31 -20.56
CA LEU A 29 6.51 4.29 -21.00
C LEU A 29 5.62 3.57 -19.98
N VAL A 30 4.53 4.22 -19.60
CA VAL A 30 3.48 3.60 -18.79
C VAL A 30 2.56 2.83 -19.73
N SER A 31 2.55 1.50 -19.58
CA SER A 31 1.57 0.67 -20.29
C SER A 31 0.18 0.88 -19.69
N ALA A 32 -0.86 0.85 -20.53
CA ALA A 32 -2.25 0.79 -20.07
C ALA A 32 -2.56 -0.52 -19.31
N GLY A 33 -1.74 -1.57 -19.51
CA GLY A 33 -1.74 -2.82 -18.75
C GLY A 33 -3.11 -3.52 -18.69
N THR A 34 -3.40 -4.14 -17.53
CA THR A 34 -4.71 -4.76 -17.25
C THR A 34 -5.73 -3.72 -16.77
N ARG A 35 -7.04 -4.04 -16.93
CA ARG A 35 -8.14 -3.24 -16.38
C ARG A 35 -8.17 -3.28 -14.85
N ASP A 36 -7.82 -4.41 -14.24
CA ASP A 36 -7.65 -4.52 -12.80
C ASP A 36 -6.21 -4.17 -12.44
N VAL A 37 -5.99 -2.92 -12.02
CA VAL A 37 -4.66 -2.41 -11.65
C VAL A 37 -4.13 -3.04 -10.36
N HIS A 38 -5.00 -3.53 -9.49
CA HIS A 38 -4.64 -4.15 -8.21
C HIS A 38 -4.03 -5.54 -8.41
N ALA A 39 -4.40 -6.20 -9.51
CA ALA A 39 -3.87 -7.49 -9.94
C ALA A 39 -2.73 -7.39 -10.97
N ASP A 40 -2.33 -6.17 -11.37
CA ASP A 40 -1.27 -5.92 -12.34
C ASP A 40 0.10 -6.03 -11.66
N ASP A 41 0.64 -7.24 -11.56
CA ASP A 41 1.96 -7.51 -10.94
C ASP A 41 3.10 -6.66 -11.50
N ASP A 42 3.06 -6.34 -12.80
CA ASP A 42 4.08 -5.52 -13.46
C ASP A 42 3.96 -4.06 -13.02
N LEU A 43 2.73 -3.52 -12.94
CA LEU A 43 2.46 -2.20 -12.36
C LEU A 43 2.88 -2.13 -10.89
N GLN A 44 2.50 -3.11 -10.07
CA GLN A 44 2.79 -3.07 -8.64
C GLN A 44 4.29 -3.15 -8.35
N LEU A 45 5.03 -3.98 -9.10
CA LEU A 45 6.49 -4.00 -8.97
C LEU A 45 7.13 -2.70 -9.44
N THR A 46 6.66 -2.14 -10.57
CA THR A 46 7.22 -0.90 -11.12
C THR A 46 7.01 0.28 -10.15
N LEU A 47 5.81 0.42 -9.58
CA LEU A 47 5.51 1.42 -8.55
C LEU A 47 6.40 1.25 -7.33
N TRP A 48 6.54 0.01 -6.85
CA TRP A 48 7.37 -0.27 -5.68
C TRP A 48 8.83 0.12 -5.91
N ILE A 49 9.41 -0.19 -7.09
CA ILE A 49 10.77 0.25 -7.48
C ILE A 49 10.87 1.78 -7.43
N CYS A 50 9.88 2.51 -7.97
CA CYS A 50 9.87 3.98 -7.96
C CYS A 50 9.79 4.56 -6.54
N TYR A 51 9.00 3.96 -5.65
CA TYR A 51 8.93 4.38 -4.24
C TYR A 51 10.23 4.09 -3.48
N GLU A 52 10.82 2.90 -3.67
CA GLU A 52 12.10 2.56 -3.04
C GLU A 52 13.23 3.45 -3.52
N LEU A 53 13.27 3.80 -4.82
CA LEU A 53 14.22 4.77 -5.36
C LEU A 53 14.12 6.14 -4.67
N ARG A 54 12.91 6.59 -4.34
CA ARG A 54 12.66 7.86 -3.65
C ARG A 54 13.06 7.83 -2.17
N MET A 55 13.04 6.65 -1.55
CA MET A 55 13.25 6.52 -0.10
C MET A 55 14.67 6.08 0.27
N ARG A 56 15.22 5.11 -0.45
CA ARG A 56 16.45 4.38 -0.07
C ARG A 56 17.42 4.15 -1.23
N GLY A 57 16.91 4.01 -2.46
CA GLY A 57 17.72 3.67 -3.63
C GLY A 57 18.05 2.17 -3.74
N PHE A 58 18.80 1.82 -4.78
CA PHE A 58 19.31 0.48 -5.04
C PHE A 58 20.81 0.52 -5.37
N ASP A 59 21.53 -0.58 -5.09
CA ASP A 59 22.98 -0.67 -5.21
C ASP A 59 23.45 -0.79 -6.67
N ASP A 60 22.58 -1.25 -7.58
CA ASP A 60 22.86 -1.47 -9.00
C ASP A 60 22.15 -0.47 -9.94
N VAL A 61 21.72 0.69 -9.41
CA VAL A 61 21.18 1.81 -10.19
C VAL A 61 22.32 2.78 -10.53
N ALA A 62 22.39 3.21 -11.78
CA ALA A 62 23.39 4.17 -12.24
C ALA A 62 23.14 5.58 -11.69
N ASP A 63 24.23 6.31 -11.48
CA ASP A 63 24.18 7.69 -10.99
C ASP A 63 23.39 8.62 -11.93
N GLY A 64 22.76 9.64 -11.34
CA GLY A 64 22.01 10.67 -12.07
C GLY A 64 20.52 10.38 -12.26
N TRP A 65 20.04 9.15 -12.03
CA TRP A 65 18.61 8.83 -12.13
C TRP A 65 17.76 9.52 -11.05
N GLN A 66 18.27 9.69 -9.83
CA GLN A 66 17.52 10.27 -8.69
C GLN A 66 17.03 11.70 -8.99
N ASP A 67 17.85 12.49 -9.67
CA ASP A 67 17.54 13.87 -10.02
C ASP A 67 16.93 14.00 -11.43
N HIS A 68 16.83 12.90 -12.19
CA HIS A 68 16.39 12.95 -13.57
C HIS A 68 14.86 13.15 -13.68
N PRO A 69 14.38 14.23 -14.32
CA PRO A 69 12.96 14.60 -14.30
C PRO A 69 12.05 13.56 -14.98
N ALA A 70 12.57 12.81 -15.95
CA ALA A 70 11.80 11.76 -16.62
C ALA A 70 11.37 10.63 -15.65
N LEU A 71 12.17 10.33 -14.62
CA LEU A 71 11.81 9.34 -13.61
C LEU A 71 10.63 9.84 -12.76
N ALA A 72 10.65 11.11 -12.36
CA ALA A 72 9.55 11.74 -11.63
C ALA A 72 8.25 11.81 -12.47
N GLN A 73 8.36 12.12 -13.76
CA GLN A 73 7.22 12.12 -14.70
C GLN A 73 6.64 10.73 -14.88
N PHE A 74 7.49 9.72 -15.07
CA PHE A 74 7.09 8.33 -15.18
C PHE A 74 6.38 7.85 -13.91
N HIS A 75 6.95 8.15 -12.74
CA HIS A 75 6.34 7.80 -11.46
C HIS A 75 4.96 8.46 -11.28
N THR A 76 4.85 9.75 -11.58
CA THR A 76 3.57 10.49 -11.51
C THR A 76 2.49 9.82 -12.38
N ALA A 77 2.84 9.39 -13.59
CA ALA A 77 1.90 8.71 -14.48
C ALA A 77 1.47 7.32 -13.95
N LEU A 78 2.37 6.58 -13.31
CA LEU A 78 2.04 5.32 -12.62
C LEU A 78 1.10 5.57 -11.44
N GLU A 79 1.39 6.58 -10.61
CA GLU A 79 0.56 6.95 -9.45
C GLU A 79 -0.85 7.39 -9.89
N GLN A 80 -0.98 8.15 -10.98
CA GLN A 80 -2.28 8.52 -11.54
C GLN A 80 -3.10 7.30 -11.97
N ARG A 81 -2.46 6.35 -12.66
CA ARG A 81 -3.10 5.08 -13.04
C ARG A 81 -3.51 4.28 -11.80
N TRP A 82 -2.64 4.24 -10.79
CA TRP A 82 -2.89 3.52 -9.54
C TRP A 82 -4.06 4.12 -8.75
N GLU A 83 -4.02 5.43 -8.51
CA GLU A 83 -5.07 6.14 -7.79
C GLU A 83 -6.43 6.01 -8.48
N THR A 84 -6.47 6.11 -9.81
CA THR A 84 -7.70 5.93 -10.58
C THR A 84 -8.33 4.58 -10.28
N GLY A 85 -7.53 3.52 -10.22
CA GLY A 85 -8.04 2.19 -9.91
C GLY A 85 -8.37 1.98 -8.43
N LEU A 86 -7.68 2.63 -7.49
CA LEU A 86 -8.05 2.64 -6.07
C LEU A 86 -9.42 3.29 -5.86
N ARG A 87 -9.68 4.41 -6.54
CA ARG A 87 -10.98 5.11 -6.48
C ARG A 87 -12.11 4.34 -7.14
N ALA A 88 -11.80 3.40 -8.02
CA ALA A 88 -12.78 2.54 -8.69
C ALA A 88 -13.08 1.25 -7.91
N LEU A 89 -12.44 1.02 -6.75
CA LEU A 89 -12.75 -0.14 -5.92
C LEU A 89 -14.21 -0.05 -5.42
N PRO A 90 -14.98 -1.14 -5.54
CA PRO A 90 -16.34 -1.17 -5.03
C PRO A 90 -16.32 -1.08 -3.49
N GLU A 91 -17.16 -0.21 -2.93
CA GLU A 91 -17.43 -0.24 -1.50
C GLU A 91 -18.35 -1.42 -1.20
N VAL A 92 -17.80 -2.50 -0.63
CA VAL A 92 -18.56 -3.70 -0.29
C VAL A 92 -19.11 -3.63 1.15
N THR A 93 -18.58 -2.71 1.98
CA THR A 93 -19.03 -2.51 3.37
C THR A 93 -20.17 -1.49 3.44
N ALA A 94 -21.37 -1.94 3.82
CA ALA A 94 -22.49 -1.03 4.06
C ALA A 94 -22.21 -0.12 5.28
N PRO A 95 -22.48 1.19 5.21
CA PRO A 95 -22.35 2.07 6.38
C PRO A 95 -23.35 1.65 7.47
N ALA A 96 -22.89 1.54 8.73
CA ALA A 96 -23.77 1.29 9.89
C ALA A 96 -24.87 2.36 9.99
N VAL A 97 -25.98 2.14 10.70
CA VAL A 97 -27.00 3.19 10.96
C VAL A 97 -26.86 3.76 12.38
N LEU A 98 -26.61 5.07 12.55
CA LEU A 98 -26.48 5.70 13.88
C LEU A 98 -27.81 6.27 14.36
N THR A 99 -28.00 6.20 15.68
CA THR A 99 -29.06 6.92 16.39
C THR A 99 -28.71 8.42 16.51
N GLU A 100 -29.69 9.26 16.87
CA GLU A 100 -29.45 10.70 17.10
C GLU A 100 -28.38 10.96 18.19
N GLU A 101 -28.32 10.10 19.22
CA GLU A 101 -27.26 10.13 20.25
C GLU A 101 -25.88 9.81 19.65
N GLY A 102 -25.78 8.81 18.77
CA GLY A 102 -24.54 8.49 18.06
C GLY A 102 -24.05 9.63 17.17
N LEU A 103 -24.97 10.33 16.49
CA LEU A 103 -24.65 11.53 15.71
C LEU A 103 -24.20 12.72 16.57
N ALA A 104 -24.77 12.88 17.77
CA ALA A 104 -24.38 13.92 18.72
C ALA A 104 -22.99 13.66 19.33
N GLU A 105 -22.65 12.40 19.61
CA GLU A 105 -21.31 11.99 20.04
C GLU A 105 -20.28 12.20 18.92
N LEU A 106 -20.58 11.78 17.69
CA LEU A 106 -19.71 11.96 16.53
C LEU A 106 -19.40 13.45 16.28
N ARG A 107 -20.40 14.34 16.39
CA ARG A 107 -20.21 15.79 16.23
C ARG A 107 -19.32 16.41 17.31
N ARG A 108 -19.37 15.88 18.54
CA ARG A 108 -18.45 16.29 19.62
C ARG A 108 -17.02 15.85 19.32
N HIS A 109 -16.83 14.66 18.75
CA HIS A 109 -15.51 14.14 18.35
C HIS A 109 -15.02 14.66 16.98
N HIS A 110 -15.90 15.18 16.12
CA HIS A 110 -15.56 15.86 14.86
C HIS A 110 -14.65 17.10 15.04
N ALA A 111 -14.50 17.58 16.28
CA ALA A 111 -13.48 18.56 16.65
C ALA A 111 -12.04 18.07 16.40
N PHE A 112 -11.81 16.74 16.27
CA PHE A 112 -10.51 16.16 15.91
C PHE A 112 -10.04 16.47 14.49
N TRP A 113 -10.96 16.82 13.56
CA TRP A 113 -10.64 16.93 12.12
C TRP A 113 -10.34 18.35 11.62
N ARG A 114 -9.87 19.24 12.51
CA ARG A 114 -9.13 20.45 12.11
C ARG A 114 -7.66 20.35 12.54
N PRO A 115 -6.79 19.68 11.77
CA PRO A 115 -5.48 19.31 12.29
C PRO A 115 -4.39 20.29 11.83
N ARG A 116 -3.72 20.90 12.80
CA ARG A 116 -2.30 21.24 12.62
C ARG A 116 -1.42 20.65 13.73
N ARG A 117 -1.83 20.57 15.00
CA ARG A 117 -0.93 20.16 16.10
C ARG A 117 -1.26 18.80 16.73
N GLU A 118 -2.52 18.48 17.03
CA GLU A 118 -2.87 17.19 17.69
C GLU A 118 -2.69 15.97 16.77
N MET A 119 -3.08 16.06 15.50
CA MET A 119 -2.85 14.97 14.50
C MET A 119 -1.36 14.63 14.34
N ARG A 120 -0.48 15.63 14.44
CA ARG A 120 0.97 15.40 14.43
C ARG A 120 1.46 14.69 15.69
N SER A 121 0.73 14.76 16.80
CA SER A 121 1.05 14.00 18.01
C SER A 121 0.59 12.55 17.85
N ALA A 122 -0.67 12.31 17.50
CA ALA A 122 -1.18 10.94 17.31
C ALA A 122 -0.41 10.17 16.24
N LEU A 123 -0.11 10.79 15.09
CA LEU A 123 0.75 10.15 14.07
C LEU A 123 2.18 9.94 14.56
N ARG A 124 2.70 10.81 15.44
CA ARG A 124 4.02 10.63 16.05
C ARG A 124 4.02 9.53 17.09
N ASP A 125 2.92 9.35 17.80
CA ASP A 125 2.75 8.30 18.80
C ASP A 125 2.62 6.93 18.10
N ILE A 126 1.79 6.83 17.05
CA ILE A 126 1.75 5.64 16.16
C ILE A 126 3.12 5.36 15.54
N HIS A 127 3.81 6.39 15.05
CA HIS A 127 5.16 6.23 14.52
C HIS A 127 6.15 5.84 15.63
N GLY A 128 5.97 6.36 16.84
CA GLY A 128 6.78 6.05 18.02
C GLY A 128 6.59 4.61 18.48
N ASP A 129 5.38 4.07 18.41
CA ASP A 129 5.09 2.68 18.74
C ASP A 129 5.59 1.74 17.64
N ALA A 130 5.37 2.10 16.36
CA ALA A 130 5.83 1.30 15.23
C ALA A 130 7.35 1.27 15.08
N TYR A 131 8.01 2.43 15.27
CA TYR A 131 9.44 2.58 15.03
C TYR A 131 10.28 2.65 16.31
N GLY A 132 9.68 2.77 17.49
CA GLY A 132 10.35 2.84 18.78
C GLY A 132 11.25 4.07 18.96
N SER A 133 11.81 4.22 20.16
CA SER A 133 13.01 5.05 20.39
C SER A 133 14.25 4.16 20.27
N ARG A 134 14.93 4.16 19.10
CA ARG A 134 16.25 3.52 18.81
C ARG A 134 16.64 2.29 19.66
N SER A 135 15.72 1.36 19.89
CA SER A 135 15.90 0.20 20.77
C SER A 135 15.26 -1.04 20.15
N ALA A 136 15.59 -2.22 20.67
CA ALA A 136 15.17 -3.54 20.19
C ALA A 136 13.65 -3.81 20.19
N ARG A 137 12.81 -2.77 20.29
CA ARG A 137 11.34 -2.82 20.30
C ARG A 137 10.68 -2.25 19.04
N THR A 138 11.44 -1.71 18.09
CA THR A 138 10.90 -1.32 16.77
C THR A 138 10.21 -2.53 16.12
N HIS A 139 8.98 -2.40 15.62
CA HIS A 139 8.25 -3.52 15.01
C HIS A 139 9.00 -4.17 13.85
N SER A 140 9.81 -3.42 13.09
CA SER A 140 10.67 -4.02 12.06
C SER A 140 11.79 -4.90 12.64
N VAL A 141 12.38 -4.52 13.78
CA VAL A 141 13.39 -5.34 14.47
C VAL A 141 12.75 -6.57 15.07
N LEU A 142 11.59 -6.43 15.71
CA LEU A 142 10.83 -7.58 16.23
C LEU A 142 10.42 -8.52 15.09
N PHE A 143 9.93 -7.99 13.97
CA PHE A 143 9.62 -8.78 12.77
C PHE A 143 10.86 -9.51 12.23
N THR A 144 11.99 -8.82 12.06
CA THR A 144 13.25 -9.44 11.62
C THR A 144 13.75 -10.49 12.60
N VAL A 145 13.63 -10.27 13.91
CA VAL A 145 14.00 -11.25 14.95
C VAL A 145 13.08 -12.47 14.87
N THR A 146 11.77 -12.28 14.73
CA THR A 146 10.80 -13.37 14.54
C THR A 146 11.08 -14.15 13.25
N LEU A 147 11.51 -13.47 12.19
CA LEU A 147 11.90 -14.11 10.93
C LEU A 147 13.31 -14.72 10.97
N ARG A 148 14.12 -14.50 12.01
CA ARG A 148 15.52 -14.94 12.04
C ARG A 148 15.69 -16.46 12.01
N ASP A 149 14.69 -17.17 12.55
CA ASP A 149 14.63 -18.64 12.56
C ASP A 149 13.94 -19.21 11.32
N LEU A 150 13.45 -18.34 10.43
CA LEU A 150 12.99 -18.66 9.07
C LEU A 150 14.10 -18.26 8.10
N ASP A 151 14.24 -18.93 6.95
CA ASP A 151 15.18 -18.48 5.91
C ASP A 151 14.71 -17.10 5.39
N PRO A 152 15.38 -15.98 5.75
CA PRO A 152 14.90 -14.65 5.44
C PRO A 152 15.33 -14.22 4.03
N ALA A 153 15.89 -15.13 3.22
CA ALA A 153 16.25 -14.90 1.83
C ALA A 153 15.07 -14.62 0.89
N VAL A 154 13.85 -14.45 1.43
CA VAL A 154 12.65 -14.03 0.70
C VAL A 154 12.79 -12.55 0.35
N GLY A 155 13.49 -12.28 -0.75
CA GLY A 155 13.53 -10.96 -1.37
C GLY A 155 12.17 -10.56 -1.95
N VAL A 156 12.06 -9.31 -2.38
CA VAL A 156 10.84 -8.78 -3.04
C VAL A 156 10.40 -9.64 -4.23
N ASP A 157 11.30 -10.41 -4.84
CA ASP A 157 11.03 -11.36 -5.92
C ASP A 157 9.98 -12.43 -5.59
N GLU A 158 9.86 -12.80 -4.32
CA GLU A 158 8.89 -13.79 -3.84
C GLU A 158 7.61 -13.14 -3.27
N VAL A 159 7.58 -11.81 -3.15
CA VAL A 159 6.44 -11.05 -2.62
C VAL A 159 5.34 -10.94 -3.69
N PRO A 160 4.11 -11.41 -3.46
CA PRO A 160 3.07 -11.39 -4.48
C PRO A 160 2.56 -9.96 -4.76
N GLY A 161 2.03 -9.72 -5.96
CA GLY A 161 1.47 -8.43 -6.37
C GLY A 161 0.50 -7.79 -5.37
N PRO A 162 -0.46 -8.53 -4.76
CA PRO A 162 -1.36 -7.99 -3.74
C PRO A 162 -0.66 -7.41 -2.50
N THR A 163 0.47 -7.98 -2.09
CA THR A 163 1.27 -7.41 -0.98
C THR A 163 1.93 -6.11 -1.41
N LEU A 164 2.47 -6.05 -2.63
CA LEU A 164 3.00 -4.81 -3.19
C LEU A 164 1.92 -3.74 -3.35
N ALA A 165 0.69 -4.12 -3.73
CA ALA A 165 -0.45 -3.21 -3.84
C ALA A 165 -0.78 -2.52 -2.51
N LEU A 166 -0.80 -3.26 -1.39
CA LEU A 166 -0.98 -2.68 -0.05
C LEU A 166 0.13 -1.69 0.29
N ALA A 167 1.39 -2.06 0.06
CA ALA A 167 2.54 -1.19 0.32
C ALA A 167 2.55 0.07 -0.56
N ASN A 168 2.18 -0.07 -1.83
CA ASN A 168 2.10 1.03 -2.80
C ASN A 168 0.94 1.98 -2.49
N ALA A 169 -0.21 1.47 -2.00
CA ALA A 169 -1.31 2.31 -1.53
C ALA A 169 -0.88 3.17 -0.33
N LEU A 170 -0.23 2.56 0.66
CA LEU A 170 0.29 3.28 1.82
C LEU A 170 1.33 4.34 1.40
N SER A 171 2.22 3.98 0.47
CA SER A 171 3.22 4.91 -0.07
C SER A 171 2.57 6.09 -0.80
N LEU A 172 1.60 5.82 -1.69
CA LEU A 172 0.84 6.86 -2.40
C LEU A 172 0.18 7.82 -1.40
N PHE A 173 -0.49 7.31 -0.37
CA PHE A 173 -1.15 8.17 0.61
C PHE A 173 -0.15 8.94 1.48
N GLY A 174 1.00 8.34 1.80
CA GLY A 174 2.07 8.95 2.60
C GLY A 174 2.85 10.05 1.88
N PHE A 175 3.04 9.95 0.56
CA PHE A 175 3.82 10.93 -0.20
C PHE A 175 3.03 12.16 -0.68
N HIS A 176 1.69 12.09 -0.64
CA HIS A 176 0.83 13.11 -1.25
C HIS A 176 -0.06 13.77 -0.20
N GLN A 177 0.21 15.04 0.11
CA GLN A 177 -0.55 15.80 1.12
C GLN A 177 -2.06 15.83 0.85
N ARG A 178 -2.48 15.82 -0.41
CA ARG A 178 -3.89 15.76 -0.82
C ARG A 178 -4.59 14.43 -0.48
N LEU A 179 -3.83 13.40 -0.12
CA LEU A 179 -4.31 12.05 0.20
C LEU A 179 -4.13 11.72 1.69
N VAL A 180 -3.84 12.71 2.55
CA VAL A 180 -3.69 12.48 3.99
C VAL A 180 -4.96 11.91 4.63
N GLY A 181 -6.16 12.31 4.16
CA GLY A 181 -7.40 11.68 4.61
C GLY A 181 -7.39 10.17 4.33
N ALA A 182 -7.00 9.77 3.12
CA ALA A 182 -6.89 8.36 2.74
C ALA A 182 -5.80 7.62 3.54
N LEU A 183 -4.68 8.27 3.87
CA LEU A 183 -3.68 7.68 4.76
C LEU A 183 -4.29 7.35 6.13
N VAL A 184 -5.04 8.28 6.70
CA VAL A 184 -5.67 8.07 8.01
C VAL A 184 -6.68 6.93 7.94
N GLY A 185 -7.58 6.93 6.95
CA GLY A 185 -8.53 5.83 6.78
C GLY A 185 -7.87 4.47 6.58
N PHE A 186 -6.76 4.42 5.84
CA PHE A 186 -6.00 3.20 5.62
C PHE A 186 -5.37 2.68 6.93
N LEU A 187 -4.75 3.55 7.74
CA LEU A 187 -4.17 3.16 9.02
C LEU A 187 -5.23 2.72 10.04
N THR A 188 -6.35 3.43 10.10
CA THR A 188 -7.51 3.04 10.92
C THR A 188 -8.02 1.63 10.56
N ALA A 189 -8.08 1.30 9.27
CA ALA A 189 -8.44 -0.04 8.82
C ALA A 189 -7.41 -1.09 9.23
N VAL A 190 -6.10 -0.80 9.15
CA VAL A 190 -5.04 -1.70 9.62
C VAL A 190 -5.22 -2.04 11.11
N ASP A 191 -5.47 -1.04 11.95
CA ASP A 191 -5.67 -1.25 13.40
C ASP A 191 -6.93 -2.08 13.68
N THR A 192 -7.98 -1.93 12.85
CA THR A 192 -9.21 -2.73 12.93
C THR A 192 -8.96 -4.20 12.57
N ILE A 193 -8.14 -4.46 11.55
CA ILE A 193 -7.76 -5.82 11.11
C ILE A 193 -6.79 -6.49 12.11
N GLY A 194 -5.98 -5.71 12.81
CA GLY A 194 -4.96 -6.17 13.76
C GLY A 194 -5.47 -6.64 15.13
N GLY A 195 -6.77 -6.52 15.41
CA GLY A 195 -7.39 -7.00 16.65
C GLY A 195 -7.28 -6.07 17.86
N ASP A 196 -6.97 -4.77 17.65
CA ASP A 196 -6.95 -3.76 18.72
C ASP A 196 -8.39 -3.32 19.09
N PRO A 197 -8.74 -3.11 20.38
CA PRO A 197 -10.03 -2.58 20.84
C PRO A 197 -10.53 -1.29 20.17
N PHE A 198 -9.70 -0.54 19.42
CA PHE A 198 -10.19 0.55 18.55
C PHE A 198 -11.11 0.09 17.41
N ALA A 199 -11.12 -1.21 17.07
CA ALA A 199 -12.11 -1.79 16.16
C ALA A 199 -13.58 -1.54 16.59
N GLN A 200 -13.80 -1.28 17.89
CA GLN A 200 -15.12 -0.96 18.46
C GLN A 200 -15.43 0.55 18.48
N LEU A 201 -14.46 1.41 18.15
CA LEU A 201 -14.59 2.88 18.16
C LEU A 201 -14.95 3.46 16.78
N LEU A 202 -15.38 2.64 15.82
CA LEU A 202 -15.90 3.11 14.54
C LEU A 202 -17.42 2.99 14.43
N PRO A 203 -18.21 3.77 15.20
CA PRO A 203 -19.52 4.20 14.72
C PRO A 203 -19.29 5.33 13.70
N VAL A 204 -18.64 5.05 12.56
CA VAL A 204 -18.47 6.07 11.50
C VAL A 204 -19.49 5.83 10.41
N GLN A 205 -20.61 6.53 10.53
CA GLN A 205 -21.45 6.79 9.37
C GLN A 205 -20.82 7.87 8.52
N CYS A 206 -20.31 7.47 7.36
CA CYS A 206 -19.72 8.34 6.33
C CYS A 206 -18.51 9.17 6.81
N PRO A 207 -17.31 8.56 6.87
CA PRO A 207 -16.09 9.36 6.90
C PRO A 207 -16.10 10.31 5.68
N PRO A 208 -15.42 11.47 5.75
CA PRO A 208 -15.10 12.25 4.56
C PRO A 208 -14.60 11.33 3.44
N ASP A 209 -14.99 11.61 2.19
CA ASP A 209 -14.77 10.66 1.07
C ASP A 209 -13.28 10.31 0.87
N ASP A 210 -12.37 11.19 1.25
CA ASP A 210 -10.93 10.94 1.28
C ASP A 210 -10.54 9.93 2.36
N VAL A 211 -11.10 10.00 3.58
CA VAL A 211 -10.89 9.00 4.65
C VAL A 211 -11.52 7.66 4.29
N ARG A 212 -12.73 7.69 3.74
CA ARG A 212 -13.46 6.49 3.29
C ARG A 212 -12.68 5.73 2.23
N LEU A 213 -12.09 6.43 1.26
CA LEU A 213 -11.22 5.83 0.24
C LEU A 213 -10.12 4.98 0.88
N GLY A 214 -9.39 5.54 1.86
CA GLY A 214 -8.31 4.84 2.56
C GLY A 214 -8.76 3.55 3.24
N PHE A 215 -9.88 3.63 3.96
CA PHE A 215 -10.46 2.52 4.68
C PHE A 215 -10.91 1.39 3.75
N THR A 216 -11.63 1.74 2.67
CA THR A 216 -12.08 0.81 1.62
C THR A 216 -10.88 0.14 0.95
N VAL A 217 -9.87 0.92 0.55
CA VAL A 217 -8.66 0.41 -0.11
C VAL A 217 -7.95 -0.62 0.77
N CYS A 218 -7.79 -0.35 2.07
CA CYS A 218 -7.15 -1.28 2.98
C CYS A 218 -7.92 -2.61 3.09
N HIS A 219 -9.23 -2.55 3.35
CA HIS A 219 -10.07 -3.74 3.48
C HIS A 219 -10.09 -4.59 2.19
N GLU A 220 -10.30 -3.95 1.04
CA GLU A 220 -10.41 -4.64 -0.24
C GLU A 220 -9.08 -5.29 -0.66
N LEU A 221 -7.96 -4.57 -0.52
CA LEU A 221 -6.65 -5.13 -0.84
C LEU A 221 -6.25 -6.24 0.15
N HIS A 222 -6.59 -6.10 1.43
CA HIS A 222 -6.37 -7.15 2.43
C HIS A 222 -7.19 -8.41 2.12
N ALA A 223 -8.48 -8.27 1.82
CA ALA A 223 -9.34 -9.40 1.45
C ALA A 223 -8.80 -10.17 0.23
N ARG A 224 -8.31 -9.44 -0.78
CA ARG A 224 -7.68 -10.03 -1.97
C ARG A 224 -6.37 -10.74 -1.67
N LEU A 225 -5.54 -10.19 -0.78
CA LEU A 225 -4.32 -10.87 -0.33
C LEU A 225 -4.67 -12.19 0.38
N THR A 226 -5.63 -12.17 1.31
CA THR A 226 -6.09 -13.36 2.02
C THR A 226 -6.63 -14.42 1.06
N GLN A 227 -7.41 -14.01 0.05
CA GLN A 227 -7.88 -14.91 -1.02
C GLN A 227 -6.71 -15.51 -1.82
N HIS A 228 -5.70 -14.71 -2.18
CA HIS A 228 -4.52 -15.19 -2.91
C HIS A 228 -3.73 -16.24 -2.11
N VAL A 229 -3.55 -16.00 -0.80
CA VAL A 229 -2.92 -16.97 0.11
C VAL A 229 -3.73 -18.26 0.17
N GLY A 230 -5.05 -18.16 0.39
CA GLY A 230 -5.94 -19.33 0.43
C GLY A 230 -5.90 -20.15 -0.87
N ALA A 231 -5.97 -19.50 -2.02
CA ALA A 231 -5.90 -20.16 -3.33
C ALA A 231 -4.52 -20.79 -3.58
N SER A 232 -3.43 -20.17 -3.10
CA SER A 232 -2.08 -20.73 -3.20
C SER A 232 -1.93 -22.01 -2.40
N LEU A 233 -2.46 -22.04 -1.17
CA LEU A 233 -2.47 -23.21 -0.31
C LEU A 233 -3.29 -24.36 -0.92
N GLN A 234 -4.49 -24.07 -1.42
CA GLN A 234 -5.35 -25.07 -2.08
C GLN A 234 -4.69 -25.67 -3.33
N ALA A 235 -3.91 -24.88 -4.07
CA ALA A 235 -3.15 -25.33 -5.23
C ALA A 235 -1.85 -26.08 -4.85
N GLY A 236 -1.56 -26.27 -3.55
CA GLY A 236 -0.34 -26.93 -3.08
C GLY A 236 0.95 -26.17 -3.39
N ARG A 237 0.86 -24.84 -3.62
CA ARG A 237 2.05 -24.04 -3.95
C ARG A 237 2.91 -23.83 -2.71
N THR A 238 4.21 -24.01 -2.88
CA THR A 238 5.23 -23.73 -1.85
C THR A 238 5.72 -22.27 -1.88
N SER A 239 5.34 -21.50 -2.90
CA SER A 239 5.58 -20.06 -3.00
C SER A 239 4.28 -19.30 -3.26
N LEU A 240 4.19 -18.08 -2.73
CA LEU A 240 3.11 -17.14 -3.02
C LEU A 240 3.32 -16.43 -4.37
N ARG A 241 4.48 -16.64 -5.03
CA ARG A 241 4.80 -16.12 -6.35
C ARG A 241 3.91 -16.76 -7.42
N GLY A 242 3.19 -15.94 -8.19
CA GLY A 242 2.35 -16.39 -9.29
C GLY A 242 1.24 -15.41 -9.65
N ARG A 243 0.71 -15.53 -10.88
CA ARG A 243 -0.38 -14.66 -11.39
C ARG A 243 -1.63 -14.82 -10.53
N TRP A 244 -2.28 -13.70 -10.23
CA TRP A 244 -3.59 -13.65 -9.59
C TRP A 244 -4.60 -14.45 -10.42
N LEU A 245 -5.13 -15.55 -9.86
CA LEU A 245 -6.27 -16.25 -10.44
C LEU A 245 -7.53 -15.47 -10.04
N ALA A 246 -7.92 -14.52 -10.90
CA ALA A 246 -9.15 -13.76 -10.73
C ALA A 246 -10.39 -14.67 -10.86
N SER A 247 -10.76 -15.42 -9.82
CA SER A 247 -12.14 -15.91 -9.75
C SER A 247 -13.02 -14.73 -9.35
N HIS A 248 -13.91 -14.30 -10.24
CA HIS A 248 -14.93 -13.26 -10.00
C HIS A 248 -15.99 -13.73 -8.99
N GLY A 249 -15.56 -14.14 -7.80
CA GLY A 249 -16.41 -14.56 -6.69
C GLY A 249 -16.60 -13.41 -5.74
N ARG A 250 -17.86 -13.05 -5.47
CA ARG A 250 -18.25 -12.13 -4.40
C ARG A 250 -17.63 -12.61 -3.08
N ILE A 251 -16.82 -11.76 -2.44
CA ILE A 251 -16.22 -12.06 -1.15
C ILE A 251 -17.14 -11.51 -0.07
N ASN A 252 -17.82 -12.41 0.65
CA ASN A 252 -18.40 -12.10 1.94
C ASN A 252 -17.27 -12.15 2.96
N VAL A 253 -16.86 -11.00 3.49
CA VAL A 253 -15.99 -10.94 4.66
C VAL A 253 -16.90 -10.92 5.89
N GLY A 254 -17.27 -12.11 6.36
CA GLY A 254 -17.94 -12.30 7.64
C GLY A 254 -16.97 -12.95 8.62
N CYS A 255 -16.58 -12.21 9.65
CA CYS A 255 -16.25 -12.65 11.01
C CYS A 255 -16.36 -11.41 11.91
#